data_AF-A0A3M7BBY9-F1
#
_entry.id   AF-A0A3M7BBY9-F1
#
_cell.length_a   1.000
_cell.length_b   1.000
_cell.length_c   1.000
_cell.angle_alpha   90.00
_cell.angle_beta   90.00
_cell.angle_gamma   90.00
#
_symmetry.space_group_name_H-M   'P 1'
#
loop_
_entity.id
_entity.type
_entity.pdbx_description
1 polymer ?
#
loop_
_entity_poly.entity_id
_entity_poly.type
_entity_poly.pdbx_seq_one_letter_code
_entity_poly.pdbx_strand_id
1 'polypeptide(L)'
;LYATRNLWKPHAPPIPYLTAPGTIPEPLYNLSSFLSNTLNSVRYVRLPTSSTFAEDAEAGLHSSNFNLAENIEASDSRRGLDEHARQEVHRIMKVRKVGFDEARRMFMEERFGREGIGRDGRPLDRKAVFFS
;
A
#
# COMPACT_ATOMS: atom_id res chain seq x y z
N LEU A 1 -7.38 -54.81 43.63
CA LEU A 1 -8.38 -54.71 42.55
C LEU A 1 -7.69 -54.17 41.31
N TYR A 2 -7.36 -55.03 40.35
CA TYR A 2 -6.85 -54.62 39.04
C TYR A 2 -7.96 -54.82 38.02
N ALA A 3 -8.34 -53.76 37.32
CA ALA A 3 -9.24 -53.84 36.18
C ALA A 3 -8.43 -53.51 34.92
N THR A 4 -8.18 -54.52 34.10
CA THR A 4 -7.71 -54.31 32.72
C THR A 4 -8.92 -54.04 31.83
N ARG A 5 -8.80 -53.09 30.90
CA ARG A 5 -9.75 -52.98 29.80
C ARG A 5 -9.00 -52.66 28.51
N ASN A 6 -8.62 -53.72 27.81
CA ASN A 6 -8.42 -53.65 26.37
C ASN A 6 -9.81 -53.55 25.72
N LEU A 7 -10.09 -52.45 25.02
CA LEU A 7 -11.18 -52.41 24.05
C LEU A 7 -10.75 -51.54 22.86
N TRP A 8 -10.60 -52.21 21.71
CA TRP A 8 -10.31 -51.60 20.42
C TRP A 8 -11.52 -51.76 19.49
N LYS A 9 -11.58 -50.88 18.48
CA LYS A 9 -12.32 -50.92 17.18
C LYS A 9 -13.63 -50.10 17.10
N PRO A 10 -14.04 -49.65 15.89
CA PRO A 10 -13.29 -49.15 14.72
C PRO A 10 -14.03 -48.01 13.93
N HIS A 11 -13.43 -47.54 12.83
CA HIS A 11 -14.06 -46.84 11.67
C HIS A 11 -14.81 -45.52 11.97
N ALA A 12 -14.11 -44.39 11.81
CA ALA A 12 -14.78 -43.10 11.64
C ALA A 12 -15.55 -43.12 10.31
N PRO A 13 -16.84 -42.76 10.28
CA PRO A 13 -17.58 -42.66 9.02
C PRO A 13 -16.86 -41.66 8.11
N PRO A 14 -16.83 -41.89 6.78
CA PRO A 14 -16.29 -40.91 5.86
C PRO A 14 -17.04 -39.60 6.08
N ILE A 15 -16.31 -38.55 6.44
CA ILE A 15 -16.87 -37.22 6.53
C ILE A 15 -17.17 -36.84 5.07
N PRO A 16 -18.45 -36.65 4.67
CA PRO A 16 -18.76 -36.17 3.32
C PRO A 16 -17.99 -34.86 3.08
N TYR A 17 -17.74 -34.47 1.83
CA TYR A 17 -16.92 -33.30 1.39
C TYR A 17 -15.40 -33.31 1.65
N LEU A 18 -14.84 -34.22 2.47
CA LEU A 18 -13.37 -34.34 2.66
C LEU A 18 -12.75 -35.50 1.86
N THR A 19 -13.48 -36.59 1.63
CA THR A 19 -12.90 -37.83 1.03
C THR A 19 -13.77 -38.47 -0.07
N ALA A 20 -14.91 -37.85 -0.41
CA ALA A 20 -15.77 -38.30 -1.52
C ALA A 20 -15.87 -37.21 -2.60
N PRO A 21 -15.66 -37.52 -3.89
CA PRO A 21 -15.90 -36.57 -4.96
C PRO A 21 -17.42 -36.34 -5.11
N GLY A 22 -17.86 -35.11 -4.83
CA GLY A 22 -19.25 -34.68 -4.95
C GLY A 22 -19.37 -33.16 -4.88
N THR A 23 -20.45 -32.60 -5.43
CA THR A 23 -20.67 -31.14 -5.45
C THR A 23 -20.97 -30.64 -4.03
N ILE A 24 -20.17 -29.66 -3.58
CA ILE A 24 -20.32 -29.01 -2.28
C ILE A 24 -21.66 -28.26 -2.26
N PRO A 25 -22.46 -28.33 -1.18
CA PRO A 25 -23.72 -27.58 -1.10
C PRO A 25 -23.48 -26.06 -1.07
N GLU A 26 -24.30 -25.33 -1.82
CA GLU A 26 -24.30 -23.86 -1.99
C GLU A 26 -23.93 -23.01 -0.75
N PRO A 27 -24.46 -23.25 0.47
CA PRO A 27 -24.12 -22.43 1.63
C PRO A 27 -22.63 -22.47 2.00
N LEU A 28 -21.94 -23.61 1.79
CA LEU A 28 -20.52 -23.75 2.11
C LEU A 28 -19.61 -23.14 1.02
N TYR A 29 -20.05 -23.17 -0.24
CA TYR A 29 -19.36 -22.47 -1.33
C TYR A 29 -19.29 -20.97 -1.06
N ASN A 30 -20.42 -20.36 -0.66
CA ASN A 30 -20.52 -18.94 -0.38
C ASN A 30 -19.64 -18.47 0.79
N LEU A 31 -19.46 -19.30 1.83
CA LEU A 31 -18.57 -18.98 2.95
C LEU A 31 -17.10 -19.01 2.54
N SER A 32 -16.70 -20.02 1.76
CA SER A 32 -15.33 -20.15 1.27
C SER A 32 -14.95 -19.08 0.24
N SER A 33 -15.91 -18.67 -0.62
CA SER A 33 -15.71 -17.60 -1.59
C SER A 33 -15.62 -16.24 -0.92
N PHE A 34 -16.44 -15.96 0.10
CA PHE A 34 -16.33 -14.71 0.88
C PHE A 34 -14.96 -14.58 1.55
N LEU A 35 -14.51 -15.64 2.23
CA LEU A 35 -13.21 -15.66 2.91
C LEU A 35 -12.05 -15.55 1.90
N SER A 36 -12.12 -16.25 0.78
CA SER A 36 -11.06 -16.18 -0.24
C SER A 36 -11.02 -14.84 -0.96
N ASN A 37 -12.15 -14.16 -1.18
CA ASN A 37 -12.18 -12.85 -1.82
C ASN A 37 -11.62 -11.74 -0.92
N THR A 38 -11.94 -11.78 0.38
CA THR A 38 -11.35 -10.87 1.38
C THR A 38 -9.84 -11.10 1.52
N LEU A 39 -9.37 -12.35 1.39
CA LEU A 39 -7.95 -12.70 1.44
C LEU A 39 -7.21 -12.53 0.10
N ASN A 40 -7.90 -12.44 -1.03
CA ASN A 40 -7.29 -12.14 -2.34
C ASN A 40 -7.07 -10.63 -2.54
N SER A 41 -7.86 -9.77 -1.87
CA SER A 41 -7.63 -8.32 -1.82
C SER A 41 -6.24 -7.93 -1.31
N VAL A 42 -5.56 -8.81 -0.56
CA VAL A 42 -4.21 -8.60 -0.03
C VAL A 42 -3.11 -9.27 -0.87
N ARG A 43 -3.44 -9.88 -2.02
CA ARG A 43 -2.48 -10.56 -2.91
C ARG A 43 -1.93 -9.70 -4.06
N TYR A 44 -2.07 -8.39 -4.00
CA TYR A 44 -1.20 -7.51 -4.80
C TYR A 44 0.16 -7.43 -4.11
N VAL A 45 1.03 -8.40 -4.37
CA VAL A 45 2.46 -8.32 -4.01
C VAL A 45 3.16 -7.64 -5.16
N ARG A 46 3.39 -6.33 -5.01
CA ARG A 46 4.22 -5.56 -5.92
C ARG A 46 5.67 -6.04 -5.79
N LEU A 47 6.30 -6.42 -6.90
CA LEU A 47 7.72 -6.75 -6.92
C LEU A 47 8.53 -5.51 -6.50
N PRO A 48 9.62 -5.66 -5.72
CA PRO A 48 10.50 -4.55 -5.37
C PRO A 48 11.37 -4.24 -6.59
N THR A 49 10.77 -3.62 -7.60
CA THR A 49 11.49 -3.03 -8.72
C THR A 49 11.74 -1.57 -8.37
N SER A 50 12.99 -1.15 -8.53
CA SER A 50 13.48 0.23 -8.47
C SER A 50 12.39 1.28 -8.73
N SER A 51 12.24 2.29 -7.87
CA SER A 51 11.28 3.38 -8.07
C SER A 51 11.47 4.02 -9.44
N THR A 52 10.59 3.70 -10.39
CA THR A 52 10.66 4.21 -11.77
C THR A 52 9.63 5.30 -11.99
N PHE A 53 9.86 6.14 -13.01
CA PHE A 53 8.89 7.15 -13.41
C PHE A 53 7.54 6.54 -13.86
N ALA A 54 7.56 5.33 -14.43
CA ALA A 54 6.34 4.62 -14.83
C ALA A 54 5.48 4.26 -13.62
N GLU A 55 6.11 3.77 -12.57
CA GLU A 55 5.46 3.47 -11.30
C GLU A 55 4.87 4.70 -10.61
N ASP A 56 5.59 5.82 -10.66
CA ASP A 56 5.11 7.10 -10.12
C ASP A 56 3.88 7.61 -10.89
N ALA A 57 3.88 7.44 -12.22
CA ALA A 57 2.74 7.77 -13.07
C ALA A 57 1.52 6.88 -12.74
N GLU A 58 1.72 5.56 -12.60
CA GLU A 58 0.66 4.63 -12.19
C GLU A 58 0.09 4.94 -10.79
N ALA A 59 0.93 5.43 -9.88
CA ALA A 59 0.50 5.86 -8.54
C ALA A 59 -0.21 7.23 -8.54
N GLY A 60 -0.36 7.89 -9.70
CA GLY A 60 -0.99 9.20 -9.83
C GLY A 60 -0.14 10.34 -9.29
N LEU A 61 1.18 10.18 -9.23
CA LEU A 61 2.13 11.19 -8.73
C LEU A 61 2.57 12.13 -9.85
N HIS A 62 1.60 12.62 -10.61
CA HIS A 62 1.79 13.54 -11.72
C HIS A 62 0.69 14.60 -11.73
N SER A 63 0.95 15.73 -12.40
CA SER A 63 -0.01 16.83 -12.58
C SER A 63 0.22 17.51 -13.92
N SER A 64 -0.59 18.52 -14.25
CA SER A 64 -0.38 19.33 -15.47
C SER A 64 0.98 20.02 -15.48
N ASN A 65 1.48 20.40 -14.30
CA ASN A 65 2.75 21.10 -14.13
C ASN A 65 3.92 20.14 -13.88
N PHE A 66 3.64 18.86 -13.65
CA PHE A 66 4.61 17.82 -13.37
C PHE A 66 4.29 16.57 -14.19
N ASN A 67 4.79 16.55 -15.43
CA ASN A 67 4.61 15.46 -16.38
C ASN A 67 5.80 14.48 -16.30
N LEU A 68 5.50 13.18 -16.26
CA LEU A 68 6.49 12.10 -16.23
C LEU A 68 6.65 11.37 -17.57
N ALA A 69 5.79 11.67 -18.56
CA ALA A 69 5.73 10.95 -19.84
C ALA A 69 7.06 11.00 -20.60
N GLU A 70 7.71 12.17 -20.68
CA GLU A 70 8.99 12.33 -21.38
C GLU A 70 10.11 11.52 -20.71
N ASN A 71 10.13 11.46 -19.38
CA ASN A 71 11.12 10.67 -18.63
C ASN A 71 10.93 9.17 -18.85
N ILE A 72 9.67 8.72 -18.93
CA ILE A 72 9.33 7.32 -19.21
C ILE A 72 9.75 6.95 -20.64
N GLU A 73 9.41 7.79 -21.63
CA GLU A 73 9.75 7.57 -23.03
C GLU A 73 11.26 7.56 -23.26
N ALA A 74 11.98 8.48 -22.62
CA ALA A 74 13.44 8.55 -22.69
C ALA A 74 14.16 7.45 -21.89
N SER A 75 13.42 6.57 -21.18
CA SER A 75 13.99 5.57 -20.27
C SER A 75 15.03 6.18 -19.31
N ASP A 76 14.68 7.32 -18.71
CA ASP A 76 15.58 8.11 -17.87
C ASP A 76 16.04 7.28 -16.64
N SER A 77 17.36 7.21 -16.43
CA SER A 77 18.00 6.45 -15.36
C SER A 77 18.05 7.21 -14.01
N ARG A 78 17.60 8.47 -13.98
CA ARG A 78 17.54 9.26 -12.76
C ARG A 78 16.58 8.62 -11.75
N ARG A 79 16.95 8.71 -10.46
CA ARG A 79 16.29 8.03 -9.34
C ARG A 79 14.90 8.60 -8.96
N GLY A 80 14.29 9.46 -9.80
CA GLY A 80 12.97 10.03 -9.56
C GLY A 80 12.82 10.77 -8.22
N LEU A 81 11.60 10.72 -7.66
CA LEU A 81 11.29 11.26 -6.33
C LEU A 81 11.92 10.42 -5.21
N ASP A 82 12.34 11.08 -4.13
CA ASP A 82 12.78 10.40 -2.92
C ASP A 82 11.67 9.48 -2.35
N GLU A 83 12.05 8.27 -1.95
CA GLU A 83 11.11 7.21 -1.53
C GLU A 83 10.25 7.65 -0.35
N HIS A 84 10.86 8.27 0.66
CA HIS A 84 10.16 8.71 1.86
C HIS A 84 9.20 9.86 1.53
N ALA A 85 9.66 10.85 0.76
CA ALA A 85 8.82 11.95 0.32
C ALA A 85 7.61 11.46 -0.49
N ARG A 86 7.83 10.49 -1.38
CA ARG A 86 6.77 9.91 -2.22
C ARG A 86 5.68 9.22 -1.40
N GLN A 87 6.09 8.36 -0.47
CA GLN A 87 5.15 7.64 0.41
C GLN A 87 4.30 8.61 1.22
N GLU A 88 4.90 9.68 1.74
CA GLU A 88 4.18 10.71 2.49
C GLU A 88 3.20 11.50 1.63
N VAL A 89 3.60 11.93 0.43
CA VAL A 89 2.69 12.60 -0.51
C VAL A 89 1.51 11.71 -0.85
N HIS A 90 1.76 10.44 -1.18
CA HIS A 90 0.71 9.46 -1.47
C HIS A 90 -0.21 9.21 -0.26
N ARG A 91 0.34 9.19 0.96
CA ARG A 91 -0.45 9.12 2.20
C ARG A 91 -1.36 10.35 2.35
N ILE A 92 -0.84 11.55 2.12
CA ILE A 92 -1.62 12.80 2.18
C ILE A 92 -2.74 12.80 1.15
N MET A 93 -2.48 12.38 -0.08
CA MET A 93 -3.50 12.23 -1.13
C MET A 93 -4.64 11.31 -0.66
N LYS A 94 -4.31 10.15 -0.07
CA LYS A 94 -5.31 9.17 0.39
C LYS A 94 -6.15 9.67 1.57
N VAL A 95 -5.51 10.32 2.54
CA VAL A 95 -6.13 10.78 3.78
C VAL A 95 -6.96 12.04 3.56
N ARG A 96 -6.40 13.04 2.85
CA ARG A 96 -7.03 14.35 2.65
C ARG A 96 -7.89 14.42 1.39
N LYS A 97 -7.85 13.39 0.54
CA LYS A 97 -8.60 13.32 -0.74
C LYS A 97 -8.28 14.50 -1.68
N VAL A 98 -7.01 14.89 -1.71
CA VAL A 98 -6.49 15.98 -2.54
C VAL A 98 -5.63 15.45 -3.68
N GLY A 99 -5.47 16.25 -4.73
CA GLY A 99 -4.59 15.93 -5.86
C GLY A 99 -3.09 15.98 -5.51
N PHE A 100 -2.25 15.57 -6.46
CA PHE A 100 -0.80 15.48 -6.29
C PHE A 100 -0.15 16.80 -5.89
N ASP A 101 -0.43 17.89 -6.60
CA ASP A 101 0.20 19.20 -6.34
C ASP A 101 -0.13 19.73 -4.95
N GLU A 102 -1.40 19.57 -4.54
CA GLU A 102 -1.85 20.03 -3.23
C GLU A 102 -1.24 19.18 -2.11
N ALA A 103 -1.20 17.86 -2.27
CA ALA A 103 -0.53 16.96 -1.32
C ALA A 103 0.96 17.30 -1.19
N ARG A 104 1.64 17.54 -2.32
CA ARG A 104 3.05 17.93 -2.35
C ARG A 104 3.28 19.27 -1.66
N ARG A 105 2.41 20.26 -1.87
CA ARG A 105 2.46 21.56 -1.16
C ARG A 105 2.36 21.36 0.35
N MET A 106 1.37 20.59 0.81
CA MET A 106 1.18 20.33 2.24
C MET A 106 2.37 19.61 2.87
N PHE A 107 2.92 18.60 2.18
CA PHE A 107 4.13 17.89 2.62
C PHE A 107 5.32 18.84 2.77
N MET A 108 5.54 19.73 1.80
CA MET A 108 6.65 20.68 1.86
C MET A 108 6.45 21.73 2.95
N GLU A 109 5.24 22.24 3.14
CA GLU A 109 4.92 23.16 4.25
C GLU A 109 5.18 22.52 5.61
N GLU A 110 4.78 21.26 5.80
CA GLU A 110 5.05 20.52 7.04
C GLU A 110 6.56 20.32 7.25
N ARG A 111 7.29 19.97 6.19
CA ARG A 111 8.75 19.82 6.25
C ARG A 111 9.44 21.14 6.60
N PHE A 112 9.04 22.24 5.98
CA PHE A 112 9.57 23.56 6.27
C PHE A 112 9.32 23.97 7.72
N GLY A 113 8.10 23.77 8.21
CA GLY A 113 7.77 24.07 9.61
C GLY A 113 8.65 23.30 10.61
N ARG A 114 8.96 22.02 10.30
CA ARG A 114 9.87 21.21 11.12
C ARG A 114 11.32 21.69 11.10
N GLU A 115 11.77 22.22 9.97
CA GLU A 115 13.14 22.75 9.79
C GLU A 115 13.25 24.24 10.18
N GLY A 116 12.22 24.83 10.81
CA GLY A 116 12.24 26.23 11.22
C GLY A 116 12.14 27.22 10.07
N ILE A 117 11.46 26.85 8.98
CA ILE A 117 11.17 27.69 7.82
C ILE A 117 9.68 28.00 7.80
N GLY A 118 9.33 29.27 7.67
CA GLY A 118 7.94 29.75 7.56
C GLY A 118 7.30 29.37 6.23
N ARG A 119 5.97 29.50 6.16
CA ARG A 119 5.20 29.22 4.92
C ARG A 119 5.57 30.17 3.77
N ASP A 120 6.09 31.34 4.10
CA ASP A 120 6.66 32.32 3.18
C ASP A 120 8.06 31.93 2.68
N GLY A 121 8.60 30.80 3.12
CA GLY A 121 9.94 30.32 2.75
C GLY A 121 11.08 31.00 3.52
N ARG A 122 10.77 31.87 4.49
CA ARG A 122 11.79 32.56 5.29
C ARG A 122 12.16 31.75 6.52
N PRO A 123 13.44 31.73 6.94
CA PRO A 123 13.82 31.20 8.24
C PRO A 123 13.03 31.88 9.37
N LEU A 124 12.57 31.09 10.34
CA LEU A 124 11.93 31.57 11.57
C LEU A 124 12.96 32.04 12.62
N ASP A 125 14.25 32.02 12.27
CA ASP A 125 15.32 32.52 13.14
C ASP A 125 15.21 34.04 13.30
N ARG A 126 15.13 34.49 14.56
CA ARG A 126 15.09 35.92 14.92
C ARG A 126 16.37 36.66 14.51
N LYS A 127 17.47 35.96 14.28
CA LYS A 127 18.74 36.54 13.83
C LYS A 127 18.91 36.54 12.32
N ALA A 128 17.96 36.00 11.56
CA ALA A 128 18.03 36.01 10.11
C ALA A 128 17.98 37.44 9.57
N VAL A 129 18.99 37.81 8.79
CA VAL A 129 19.06 39.10 8.09
C VAL A 129 18.75 38.86 6.62
N PHE A 130 17.86 39.68 6.06
CA PHE A 130 17.46 39.62 4.66
C PHE A 130 17.91 40.89 3.94
N PHE A 131 18.31 40.76 2.68
CA PHE A 131 18.68 41.87 1.82
C PHE A 131 17.66 41.95 0.67
N SER A 132 17.12 43.14 0.41
CA SER A 132 16.14 43.43 -0.64
C SER A 132 16.68 44.42 -1.64
#